data_AF-I6LD45-F1
#
_entry.id   AF-I6LD45-F1
#
_cell.length_a   1.000
_cell.length_b   1.000
_cell.length_c   1.000
_cell.angle_alpha   90.00
_cell.angle_beta   90.00
_cell.angle_gamma   90.00
#
_symmetry.space_group_name_H-M   'P 1'
#
loop_
_entity.id
_entity.type
_entity.pdbx_description
1 polymer ?
#
loop_
_entity_poly.entity_id
_entity_poly.type
_entity_poly.pdbx_seq_one_letter_code
_entity_poly.pdbx_strand_id
1 'polypeptide(L)'
;MTETILRSNDQRDFFVSIGQQRPSTWQWAPGIDFVHRKDSVGWGLSLMIERRAQRPDLFSDALKRRFENIESYDGYFICLDSQQRFVVWHELDPDYRREDALQELVGEFLMLAGFNN
;
A
#
# COMPACT_ATOMS: atom_id res chain seq x y z
N MET A 1 -12.79 -16.70 -15.17
CA MET A 1 -13.84 -16.21 -14.24
C MET A 1 -13.53 -16.51 -12.77
N THR A 2 -12.65 -17.47 -12.44
CA THR A 2 -12.32 -17.84 -11.05
C THR A 2 -11.33 -16.89 -10.35
N GLU A 3 -10.36 -16.30 -11.09
CA GLU A 3 -9.34 -15.41 -10.50
C GLU A 3 -9.89 -14.09 -9.96
N THR A 4 -10.85 -13.46 -10.65
CA THR A 4 -11.44 -12.18 -10.22
C THR A 4 -12.24 -12.35 -8.93
N ILE A 5 -12.92 -13.49 -8.77
CA ILE A 5 -13.73 -13.80 -7.59
C ILE A 5 -12.83 -14.13 -6.39
N LEU A 6 -11.73 -14.87 -6.59
CA LEU A 6 -10.75 -15.14 -5.52
C LEU A 6 -10.08 -13.85 -5.03
N ARG A 7 -9.60 -12.99 -5.95
CA ARG A 7 -8.98 -11.70 -5.60
C ARG A 7 -9.91 -10.78 -4.82
N SER A 8 -11.21 -10.81 -5.13
CA SER A 8 -12.23 -10.05 -4.39
C SER A 8 -12.43 -10.55 -2.95
N ASN A 9 -12.28 -11.85 -2.70
CA ASN A 9 -12.39 -12.40 -1.35
C ASN A 9 -11.14 -12.09 -0.51
N ASP A 10 -9.94 -12.23 -1.09
CA ASP A 10 -8.69 -11.92 -0.41
C ASP A 10 -8.62 -10.45 0.05
N GLN A 11 -9.09 -9.53 -0.81
CA GLN A 11 -9.19 -8.11 -0.46
C GLN A 11 -10.17 -7.86 0.68
N ARG A 12 -11.37 -8.46 0.62
CA ARG A 12 -12.38 -8.28 1.67
C ARG A 12 -11.89 -8.81 3.02
N ASP A 13 -11.26 -9.97 3.04
CA ASP A 13 -10.70 -10.57 4.27
C ASP A 13 -9.57 -9.72 4.85
N PHE A 14 -8.78 -9.08 3.99
CA PHE A 14 -7.78 -8.11 4.38
C PHE A 14 -8.40 -6.87 5.03
N PHE A 15 -9.43 -6.27 4.42
CA PHE A 15 -10.14 -5.11 4.99
C PHE A 15 -10.82 -5.44 6.33
N VAL A 16 -11.42 -6.62 6.47
CA VAL A 16 -11.96 -7.10 7.75
C VAL A 16 -10.85 -7.19 8.80
N SER A 17 -9.66 -7.67 8.42
CA SER A 17 -8.51 -7.77 9.32
C SER A 17 -7.98 -6.40 9.77
N ILE A 18 -8.03 -5.39 8.89
CA ILE A 18 -7.69 -4.00 9.24
C ILE A 18 -8.65 -3.47 10.30
N GLY A 19 -9.96 -3.60 10.10
CA GLY A 19 -10.98 -3.14 11.06
C GLY A 19 -10.90 -3.83 12.43
N GLN A 20 -10.31 -5.03 12.48
CA GLN A 20 -10.04 -5.79 13.71
C GLN A 20 -8.67 -5.48 14.34
N GLN A 21 -7.87 -4.58 13.75
CA GLN A 21 -6.50 -4.34 14.16
C GLN A 21 -5.69 -5.65 14.24
N ARG A 22 -5.80 -6.47 13.20
CA ARG A 22 -5.07 -7.73 13.07
C ARG A 22 -4.00 -7.61 11.99
N PRO A 23 -2.75 -8.03 12.27
CA PRO A 23 -1.71 -8.04 11.25
C PRO A 23 -2.13 -8.94 10.09
N SER A 24 -1.98 -8.47 8.87
CA SER A 24 -2.41 -9.19 7.67
C SER A 24 -1.65 -8.70 6.44
N THR A 25 -1.66 -9.52 5.40
CA THR A 25 -1.04 -9.21 4.10
C THR A 25 -2.01 -9.60 3.00
N TRP A 26 -2.11 -8.76 1.99
CA TRP A 26 -2.84 -9.03 0.76
C TRP A 26 -1.92 -8.83 -0.44
N GLN A 27 -1.72 -9.89 -1.22
CA GLN A 27 -0.98 -9.80 -2.47
C GLN A 27 -1.88 -9.23 -3.57
N TRP A 28 -1.66 -7.95 -3.91
CA TRP A 28 -2.42 -7.27 -4.95
C TRP A 28 -2.00 -7.75 -6.35
N ALA A 29 -0.69 -7.94 -6.56
CA ALA A 29 -0.12 -8.52 -7.77
C ALA A 29 1.19 -9.27 -7.43
N PRO A 30 1.73 -10.12 -8.33
CA PRO A 30 2.96 -10.84 -8.05
C PRO A 30 4.12 -9.92 -7.62
N GLY A 31 4.57 -10.05 -6.37
CA GLY A 31 5.63 -9.22 -5.78
C GLY A 31 5.19 -7.80 -5.39
N ILE A 32 3.88 -7.55 -5.30
CA ILE A 32 3.29 -6.29 -4.83
C ILE A 32 2.26 -6.63 -3.76
N ASP A 33 2.59 -6.30 -2.52
CA ASP A 33 1.79 -6.68 -1.36
C ASP A 33 1.35 -5.43 -0.58
N PHE A 34 0.09 -5.42 -0.14
CA PHE A 34 -0.37 -4.57 0.94
C PHE A 34 -0.15 -5.28 2.27
N VAL A 35 0.45 -4.60 3.23
CA VAL A 35 0.76 -5.14 4.55
C VAL A 35 0.21 -4.22 5.62
N HIS A 36 -0.70 -4.76 6.42
CA HIS A 36 -1.22 -4.08 7.61
C HIS A 36 -0.54 -4.67 8.84
N ARG A 37 0.13 -3.84 9.65
CA ARG A 37 0.76 -4.29 10.89
C ARG A 37 0.94 -3.13 11.87
N LYS A 38 1.24 -3.49 13.12
CA LYS A 38 1.63 -2.54 14.17
C LYS A 38 3.14 -2.34 14.16
N ASP A 39 3.57 -1.13 13.79
CA ASP A 39 4.96 -0.68 13.88
C ASP A 39 5.15 0.19 15.14
N SER A 40 6.36 0.72 15.36
CA SER A 40 6.69 1.52 16.56
C SER A 40 5.87 2.80 16.70
N VAL A 41 5.32 3.32 15.60
CA VAL A 41 4.53 4.56 15.55
C VAL A 41 3.02 4.31 15.61
N GLY A 42 2.56 3.06 15.52
CA GLY A 42 1.12 2.75 15.49
C GLY A 42 0.76 1.64 14.51
N TRP A 43 -0.54 1.51 14.24
CA TRP A 43 -1.02 0.69 13.13
C TRP A 43 -0.80 1.43 11.83
N GLY A 44 -0.25 0.73 10.84
CA GLY A 44 0.02 1.32 9.53
C GLY A 44 -0.28 0.35 8.40
N LEU A 45 -0.52 0.93 7.23
CA LEU A 45 -0.62 0.22 5.96
C LEU A 45 0.65 0.50 5.16
N SER A 46 1.22 -0.55 4.57
CA SER A 46 2.33 -0.46 3.64
C SER A 46 1.95 -1.03 2.29
N LEU A 47 2.30 -0.36 1.20
CA LEU A 47 2.48 -0.99 -0.10
C LEU A 47 3.95 -1.37 -0.23
N MET A 48 4.23 -2.66 -0.44
CA MET A 48 5.57 -3.21 -0.55
C MET A 48 5.77 -3.82 -1.93
N ILE A 49 6.78 -3.34 -2.66
CA ILE A 49 7.07 -3.77 -4.03
C ILE A 49 8.44 -4.43 -4.03
N GLU A 50 8.44 -5.74 -4.26
CA GLU A 50 9.65 -6.55 -4.35
C GLU A 50 10.59 -6.01 -5.41
N ARG A 51 11.90 -6.05 -5.15
CA ARG A 51 12.93 -5.51 -6.07
C ARG A 51 12.77 -5.99 -7.51
N ARG A 52 12.39 -7.27 -7.69
CA ARG A 52 12.15 -7.89 -9.01
C ARG A 52 10.86 -7.44 -9.70
N ALA A 53 9.91 -6.87 -8.97
CA ALA A 53 8.65 -6.34 -9.49
C ALA A 53 8.72 -4.84 -9.81
N GLN A 54 9.84 -4.19 -9.44
CA GLN A 54 10.06 -2.77 -9.74
C GLN A 54 10.56 -2.61 -11.17
N ARG A 55 9.98 -1.65 -11.90
CA ARG A 55 10.64 -1.10 -13.10
C ARG A 55 11.88 -0.28 -12.66
N PRO A 56 12.95 -0.19 -13.48
CA PRO A 56 14.23 0.38 -13.07
C PRO A 56 14.18 1.81 -12.48
N ASP A 57 13.23 2.61 -12.91
CA ASP A 57 13.04 4.03 -12.55
C ASP A 57 11.91 4.26 -11.53
N LEU A 58 11.23 3.21 -11.07
CA LEU A 58 10.00 3.33 -10.28
C LEU A 58 10.18 4.22 -9.04
N PHE A 59 11.25 3.96 -8.29
CA PHE A 59 11.54 4.68 -7.06
C PHE A 59 11.98 6.12 -7.34
N SER A 60 12.85 6.35 -8.32
CA SER A 60 13.27 7.70 -8.71
C SER A 60 12.11 8.54 -9.24
N ASP A 61 11.20 7.93 -10.00
CA ASP A 61 10.00 8.60 -10.49
C ASP A 61 9.07 8.99 -9.34
N ALA A 62 8.89 8.10 -8.36
CA ALA A 62 8.08 8.39 -7.18
C ALA A 62 8.66 9.54 -6.36
N LEU A 63 9.99 9.59 -6.19
CA LEU A 63 10.67 10.71 -5.54
C LEU A 63 10.51 12.02 -6.33
N LYS A 64 10.61 11.97 -7.66
CA LYS A 64 10.40 13.14 -8.52
C LYS A 64 8.97 13.68 -8.40
N ARG A 65 7.97 12.80 -8.48
CA ARG A 65 6.56 13.19 -8.28
C ARG A 65 6.32 13.80 -6.91
N ARG A 66 6.91 13.25 -5.85
CA ARG A 66 6.85 13.82 -4.50
C ARG A 66 7.44 15.21 -4.42
N PHE A 67 8.55 15.45 -5.12
CA PHE A 67 9.15 16.77 -5.17
C PHE A 67 8.27 17.78 -5.92
N GLU A 68 7.64 17.35 -7.02
CA GLU A 68 6.77 18.18 -7.85
C GLU A 68 5.40 18.47 -7.19
N ASN A 69 4.90 17.54 -6.38
CA ASN A 69 3.60 17.65 -5.72
C ASN A 69 3.70 17.10 -4.29
N ILE A 70 4.24 17.90 -3.37
CA ILE A 70 4.47 17.48 -1.99
C ILE A 70 3.18 17.19 -1.21
N GLU A 71 2.09 17.91 -1.53
CA GLU A 71 0.81 17.82 -0.81
C GLU A 71 0.16 16.45 -0.97
N SER A 72 0.24 15.84 -2.15
CA SER A 72 -0.30 14.48 -2.37
C SER A 72 0.45 13.39 -1.60
N TYR A 73 1.62 13.69 -1.03
CA TYR A 73 2.40 12.76 -0.24
C TYR A 73 2.38 13.10 1.26
N ASP A 74 1.54 14.05 1.69
CA ASP A 74 1.41 14.37 3.12
C ASP A 74 0.93 13.14 3.91
N GLY A 75 1.57 12.88 5.05
CA GLY A 75 1.34 11.66 5.82
C GLY A 75 1.85 10.34 5.20
N TYR A 76 2.42 10.36 3.98
CA TYR A 76 3.03 9.17 3.35
C TYR A 76 4.56 9.19 3.47
N PHE A 77 5.10 8.03 3.82
CA PHE A 77 6.53 7.80 3.91
C PHE A 77 6.98 6.86 2.80
N ILE A 78 7.99 7.28 2.05
CA ILE A 78 8.52 6.56 0.89
C ILE A 78 9.99 6.24 1.14
N CYS A 79 10.35 4.98 1.01
CA CYS A 79 11.73 4.53 1.15
C CYS A 79 12.03 3.25 0.35
N LEU A 80 13.31 2.93 0.29
CA LEU A 80 13.78 1.58 0.01
C LEU A 80 14.14 0.92 1.36
N ASP A 81 13.66 -0.29 1.59
CA ASP A 81 14.05 -1.05 2.76
C ASP A 81 15.43 -1.72 2.59
N SER A 82 15.87 -2.49 3.60
CA SER A 82 17.16 -3.19 3.58
C SER A 82 17.28 -4.25 2.48
N GLN A 83 16.17 -4.69 1.90
CA GLN A 83 16.10 -5.63 0.78
C GLN A 83 15.91 -4.92 -0.56
N GLN A 84 15.97 -3.58 -0.58
CA GLN A 84 15.69 -2.72 -1.73
C GLN A 84 14.25 -2.87 -2.26
N ARG A 85 13.31 -3.20 -1.38
CA ARG A 85 11.89 -3.13 -1.71
C ARG A 85 11.44 -1.69 -1.61
N PHE A 86 10.69 -1.24 -2.62
CA PHE A 86 10.06 0.07 -2.57
C PHE A 86 8.85 -0.03 -1.65
N VAL A 87 8.88 0.76 -0.58
CA VAL A 87 7.82 0.84 0.41
C VAL A 87 7.20 2.22 0.38
N VAL A 88 5.87 2.25 0.27
CA VAL A 88 5.05 3.40 0.66
C VAL A 88 4.35 3.01 1.95
N TRP A 89 4.38 3.86 2.97
CA TRP A 89 3.75 3.61 4.28
C TRP A 89 2.87 4.80 4.68
N HIS A 90 1.73 4.51 5.30
CA HIS A 90 0.82 5.49 5.89
C HIS A 90 0.29 4.97 7.23
N GLU A 91 0.12 5.87 8.20
CA GLU A 91 -0.52 5.55 9.46
C GLU A 91 -2.01 5.30 9.24
N LEU A 92 -2.58 4.27 9.88
CA LEU A 92 -4.02 4.06 9.86
C LEU A 92 -4.65 4.64 11.12
N ASP A 93 -5.34 5.76 10.96
CA ASP A 93 -6.28 6.28 11.94
C ASP A 93 -7.36 5.22 12.29
N PRO A 94 -7.79 5.10 13.56
CA PRO A 94 -8.98 4.35 13.96
C PRO A 94 -10.24 4.52 13.10
N ASP A 95 -10.36 5.62 12.35
CA ASP A 95 -11.49 5.95 11.47
C ASP A 95 -11.51 5.18 10.14
N TYR A 96 -10.43 4.48 9.75
CA TYR A 96 -10.37 3.63 8.53
C TYR A 96 -11.20 2.32 8.62
N ARG A 97 -12.32 2.33 9.34
CA ARG A 97 -13.20 1.17 9.50
C ARG A 97 -14.16 0.95 8.34
N ARG A 98 -14.34 1.96 7.49
CA ARG A 98 -15.29 1.88 6.37
C ARG A 98 -14.58 1.35 5.13
N GLU A 99 -15.24 0.41 4.44
CA GLU A 99 -14.70 -0.29 3.27
C GLU A 99 -14.41 0.67 2.09
N ASP A 100 -15.25 1.70 1.92
CA ASP A 100 -15.06 2.77 0.91
C ASP A 100 -13.76 3.56 1.16
N ALA A 101 -13.52 3.99 2.40
CA ALA A 101 -12.31 4.70 2.77
C ALA A 101 -11.04 3.85 2.59
N LEU A 102 -11.11 2.54 2.89
CA LEU A 102 -10.01 1.62 2.64
C LEU A 102 -9.74 1.40 1.15
N GLN A 103 -10.80 1.34 0.34
CA GLN A 103 -10.69 1.22 -1.11
C GLN A 103 -10.03 2.47 -1.73
N GLU A 104 -10.44 3.66 -1.29
CA GLU A 104 -9.84 4.94 -1.69
C GLU A 104 -8.36 4.98 -1.30
N LEU A 105 -8.04 4.63 -0.06
CA LEU A 105 -6.67 4.58 0.44
C LEU A 105 -5.80 3.64 -0.40
N VAL A 106 -6.28 2.43 -0.72
CA VAL A 106 -5.57 1.49 -1.61
C VAL A 106 -5.28 2.13 -2.97
N GLY A 107 -6.24 2.86 -3.54
CA GLY A 107 -6.06 3.59 -4.79
C GLY A 107 -4.97 4.66 -4.70
N GLU A 108 -4.93 5.41 -3.59
CA GLU A 108 -3.90 6.42 -3.33
C GLU A 108 -2.50 5.80 -3.26
N PHE A 109 -2.32 4.71 -2.52
CA PHE A 109 -1.04 3.98 -2.46
C PHE A 109 -0.52 3.59 -3.85
N LEU A 110 -1.40 3.05 -4.70
CA LEU A 110 -1.04 2.63 -6.06
C LEU A 110 -0.66 3.83 -6.93
N MET A 111 -1.44 4.90 -6.88
CA MET A 111 -1.17 6.14 -7.60
C MET A 111 0.17 6.76 -7.19
N LEU A 112 0.44 6.88 -5.89
CA LEU A 112 1.69 7.44 -5.35
C LEU A 112 2.90 6.60 -5.75
N ALA A 113 2.75 5.28 -5.77
CA ALA A 113 3.76 4.35 -6.26
C ALA A 113 3.92 4.36 -7.79
N GLY A 114 3.02 4.99 -8.54
CA GLY A 114 3.10 5.13 -9.99
C GLY A 114 2.41 4.02 -10.79
N PHE A 115 1.47 3.31 -10.15
CA PHE A 115 0.50 2.43 -10.80
C PHE A 115 -0.80 3.22 -10.98
N ASN A 116 -0.94 3.87 -12.15
CA ASN A 116 -2.22 4.44 -12.55
C ASN A 116 -2.97 3.42 -13.42
N ASN A 117 -4.29 3.31 -13.20
CA ASN A 117 -5.21 2.70 -14.17
C ASN A 117 -5.35 3.61 -15.39
#